data_AF-A0A9C9NHZ3-F1
#
_entry.id   AF-A0A9C9NHZ3-F1
#
_cell.length_a   1.000
_cell.length_b   1.000
_cell.length_c   1.000
_cell.angle_alpha   90.00
_cell.angle_beta   90.00
_cell.angle_gamma   90.00
#
_symmetry.space_group_name_H-M   'P 1'
#
loop_
_entity.id
_entity.type
_entity.pdbx_description
1 polymer ?
#
loop_
_entity_poly.entity_id
_entity_poly.type
_entity_poly.pdbx_seq_one_letter_code
_entity_poly.pdbx_strand_id
1 'polypeptide(L)'
;MGLLSGIMGLTSDADIDEVRSDLDPILLADEDVDLAFRVVRDLFVFTDLRLIIVDKQGMTGRKRHIQTIPYRSITMFAIETAGKFDADSELTLWMSGQPPLLRQLSRRADIAGIQRALAHGVLDRK
;
A
#
# COMPACT_ATOMS: atom_id res chain seq x y z
N MET A 1 15.74 -10.09 3.76
CA MET A 1 15.77 -9.37 5.07
C MET A 1 15.40 -7.94 4.74
N GLY A 2 14.11 -7.64 4.78
CA GLY A 2 13.55 -6.39 4.26
C GLY A 2 14.30 -5.19 4.82
N LEU A 3 14.75 -4.32 3.92
CA LEU A 3 15.60 -3.17 4.23
C LEU A 3 14.93 -2.18 5.21
N LEU A 4 13.61 -2.29 5.38
CA LEU A 4 12.84 -1.48 6.33
C LEU A 4 12.75 -2.06 7.75
N SER A 5 13.29 -3.25 8.01
CA SER A 5 13.37 -3.82 9.36
C SER A 5 14.14 -2.92 10.34
N GLY A 6 15.05 -2.07 9.82
CA GLY A 6 15.81 -1.10 10.62
C GLY A 6 15.09 0.21 10.96
N ILE A 7 13.89 0.47 10.41
CA ILE A 7 13.16 1.70 10.66
C ILE A 7 12.20 1.50 11.84
N MET A 8 12.79 1.46 13.04
CA MET A 8 12.08 1.28 14.32
C MET A 8 11.00 2.36 14.49
N GLY A 9 9.74 2.02 14.20
CA GLY A 9 8.59 2.93 14.32
C GLY A 9 7.57 2.89 13.17
N LEU A 10 7.85 2.21 12.06
CA LEU A 10 6.82 1.88 11.06
C LEU A 10 6.08 0.62 11.52
N THR A 11 4.84 0.76 11.99
CA THR A 11 3.98 -0.38 12.31
C THR A 11 3.15 -0.73 11.08
N SER A 12 3.36 -1.91 10.52
CA SER A 12 2.40 -2.49 9.57
C SER A 12 1.13 -2.86 10.34
N ASP A 13 -0.02 -2.35 9.90
CA ASP A 13 -1.31 -2.71 10.51
C ASP A 13 -1.75 -4.15 10.16
N ALA A 14 -1.06 -4.78 9.20
CA ALA A 14 -1.27 -6.17 8.81
C ALA A 14 -0.05 -7.03 9.21
N ASP A 15 -0.32 -8.31 9.49
CA ASP A 15 0.71 -9.32 9.72
C ASP A 15 1.48 -9.56 8.42
N ILE A 16 2.75 -9.18 8.40
CA ILE A 16 3.61 -9.25 7.21
C ILE A 16 3.83 -10.71 6.79
N ASP A 17 3.96 -11.64 7.74
CA ASP A 17 4.22 -13.04 7.44
C ASP A 17 2.99 -13.71 6.80
N GLU A 18 1.79 -13.40 7.31
CA GLU A 18 0.52 -13.82 6.70
C GLU A 18 0.38 -13.26 5.28
N VAL A 19 0.63 -11.96 5.10
CA VAL A 19 0.52 -11.29 3.80
C VAL A 19 1.54 -11.84 2.80
N ARG A 20 2.78 -12.09 3.24
CA ARG A 20 3.82 -12.69 2.40
C ARG A 20 3.39 -14.08 1.95
N SER A 21 2.91 -14.93 2.85
CA SER A 21 2.44 -16.27 2.49
C SER A 21 1.26 -16.23 1.51
N ASP A 22 0.35 -15.26 1.65
CA ASP A 22 -0.80 -15.08 0.76
C ASP A 22 -0.39 -14.62 -0.65
N LEU A 23 0.72 -13.88 -0.77
CA LEU A 23 1.21 -13.30 -2.03
C LEU A 23 2.40 -14.06 -2.64
N ASP A 24 2.99 -15.02 -1.93
CA ASP A 24 4.13 -15.83 -2.38
C ASP A 24 4.02 -16.34 -3.83
N PRO A 25 2.85 -16.83 -4.31
CA PRO A 25 2.73 -17.31 -5.70
C PRO A 25 2.87 -16.23 -6.78
N ILE A 26 2.80 -14.94 -6.42
CA ILE A 26 2.86 -13.80 -7.37
C ILE A 26 4.06 -12.88 -7.14
N LEU A 27 4.83 -13.10 -6.08
CA LEU A 27 6.09 -12.40 -5.82
C LEU A 27 7.20 -13.01 -6.66
N LEU A 28 8.18 -12.19 -7.03
CA LEU A 28 9.42 -12.72 -7.60
C LEU A 28 10.25 -13.41 -6.50
N ALA A 29 11.16 -14.31 -6.89
CA ALA A 29 11.99 -15.06 -5.94
C ALA A 29 12.81 -14.16 -5.00
N ASP A 30 13.26 -13.01 -5.51
CA ASP A 30 14.05 -12.03 -4.76
C ASP A 30 13.24 -10.77 -4.37
N GLU A 31 11.92 -10.79 -4.52
CA GLU A 31 11.03 -9.69 -4.10
C GLU A 31 10.62 -9.89 -2.64
N ASP A 32 10.93 -8.91 -1.80
CA ASP A 32 10.64 -8.93 -0.36
C ASP A 32 9.47 -7.95 -0.06
N VAL A 33 8.55 -8.38 0.81
CA VAL A 33 7.51 -7.50 1.36
C VAL A 33 8.11 -6.60 2.43
N ASP A 34 8.08 -5.30 2.19
CA ASP A 34 8.61 -4.27 3.09
C ASP A 34 7.56 -3.84 4.12
N LEU A 35 6.34 -3.53 3.69
CA LEU A 35 5.24 -3.06 4.55
C LEU A 35 3.89 -3.52 4.03
N ALA A 36 2.94 -3.71 4.95
CA ALA A 36 1.55 -4.01 4.61
C ALA A 36 0.58 -3.17 5.45
N PHE A 37 -0.32 -2.45 4.79
CA PHE A 37 -1.34 -1.63 5.43
C PHE A 37 -2.73 -2.10 5.03
N ARG A 38 -3.59 -2.29 6.01
CA ARG A 38 -5.00 -2.59 5.77
C ARG A 38 -5.80 -1.30 5.73
N VAL A 39 -6.41 -1.04 4.59
CA VAL A 39 -7.12 0.19 4.28
C VAL A 39 -8.59 -0.16 4.05
N VAL A 40 -9.41 -0.02 5.09
CA VAL A 40 -10.83 -0.43 5.08
C VAL A 40 -10.96 -1.93 4.73
N ARG A 41 -11.22 -2.27 3.46
CA ARG A 41 -11.28 -3.64 2.93
C ARG A 41 -10.06 -4.04 2.11
N ASP A 42 -9.32 -3.05 1.63
CA ASP A 42 -8.19 -3.23 0.74
C ASP A 42 -6.91 -3.50 1.56
N LEU A 43 -5.99 -4.22 0.96
CA LEU A 43 -4.65 -4.42 1.50
C LEU A 43 -3.64 -3.79 0.55
N PHE A 44 -2.83 -2.88 1.08
CA PHE A 44 -1.74 -2.21 0.39
C PHE A 44 -0.45 -2.87 0.83
N VAL A 45 0.23 -3.52 -0.10
CA VAL A 45 1.48 -4.22 0.15
C VAL A 45 2.58 -3.52 -0.61
N PHE A 46 3.53 -2.96 0.13
CA PHE A 46 4.71 -2.32 -0.38
C PHE A 46 5.81 -3.38 -0.39
N THR A 47 6.33 -3.69 -1.56
CA THR A 47 7.50 -4.53 -1.71
C THR A 47 8.73 -3.66 -1.98
N ASP A 48 9.90 -4.27 -2.10
CA ASP A 48 10.89 -3.70 -2.99
C ASP A 48 10.31 -3.67 -4.42
N LEU A 49 10.73 -2.90 -5.41
CA LEU A 49 10.08 -2.93 -6.76
C LEU A 49 8.66 -2.32 -6.93
N ARG A 50 7.61 -2.67 -6.17
CA ARG A 50 6.21 -2.26 -6.48
C ARG A 50 5.25 -2.09 -5.30
N LEU A 51 4.16 -1.38 -5.56
CA LEU A 51 2.97 -1.38 -4.71
C LEU A 51 1.96 -2.40 -5.26
N ILE A 52 1.47 -3.29 -4.40
CA ILE A 52 0.40 -4.25 -4.70
C ILE A 52 -0.84 -3.84 -3.91
N ILE A 53 -1.98 -3.69 -4.58
CA ILE A 53 -3.26 -3.41 -3.96
C ILE A 53 -4.15 -4.64 -4.14
N VAL A 54 -4.61 -5.21 -3.02
CA VAL A 54 -5.55 -6.34 -3.00
C VAL A 54 -6.89 -5.87 -2.49
N ASP A 55 -7.86 -5.74 -3.39
CA ASP A 55 -9.26 -5.45 -3.08
C ASP A 55 -10.04 -6.76 -2.93
N LYS A 56 -10.69 -6.94 -1.77
CA LYS A 56 -11.59 -8.07 -1.49
C LYS A 56 -13.01 -7.70 -1.88
N GLN A 57 -13.47 -8.25 -3.01
CA GLN A 57 -14.78 -8.01 -3.59
C GLN A 57 -15.82 -9.06 -3.19
N GLY A 58 -17.07 -8.61 -3.10
CA GLY A 58 -18.25 -9.46 -2.86
C GLY A 58 -18.47 -9.83 -1.39
N MET A 59 -19.67 -10.34 -1.09
CA MET A 59 -20.08 -10.64 0.29
C MET A 59 -19.26 -11.76 0.95
N THR A 60 -18.72 -12.69 0.15
CA THR A 60 -17.90 -13.81 0.65
C THR A 60 -16.42 -13.50 0.72
N GLY A 61 -15.97 -12.35 0.18
CA GLY A 61 -14.56 -11.95 0.12
C GLY A 61 -13.64 -12.87 -0.70
N ARG A 62 -14.20 -13.87 -1.41
CA ARG A 62 -13.43 -14.83 -2.22
C ARG A 62 -12.90 -14.23 -3.52
N LYS A 63 -13.63 -13.28 -4.09
CA LYS A 63 -13.17 -12.58 -5.29
C LYS A 63 -12.15 -11.53 -4.87
N ARG A 64 -10.92 -11.67 -5.34
CA ARG A 64 -9.86 -10.69 -5.10
C ARG A 64 -9.54 -9.99 -6.41
N HIS A 65 -9.44 -8.66 -6.39
CA HIS A 65 -8.83 -7.89 -7.46
C HIS A 65 -7.43 -7.50 -7.00
N ILE A 66 -6.40 -8.01 -7.68
CA ILE A 66 -5.00 -7.75 -7.35
C ILE A 66 -4.44 -6.82 -8.43
N GLN A 67 -4.06 -5.61 -8.02
CA GLN A 67 -3.50 -4.59 -8.88
C GLN A 67 -2.03 -4.37 -8.51
N THR A 68 -1.14 -4.39 -9.52
CA THR A 68 0.28 -4.04 -9.36
C THR A 68 0.53 -2.66 -9.91
N ILE A 69 1.22 -1.81 -9.14
CA ILE A 69 1.66 -0.48 -9.52
C ILE A 69 3.18 -0.41 -9.32
N PRO A 70 3.97 -0.48 -10.40
CA PRO A 70 5.42 -0.28 -10.31
C PRO A 70 5.72 1.12 -9.79
N TYR A 71 6.70 1.29 -8.90
CA TYR A 71 6.96 2.60 -8.31
C TYR A 71 7.33 3.66 -9.36
N ARG A 72 8.11 3.27 -10.37
CA ARG A 72 8.46 4.13 -11.52
C ARG A 72 7.27 4.69 -12.30
N SER A 73 6.09 4.09 -12.17
CA SER A 73 4.88 4.54 -12.87
C SER A 73 4.13 5.62 -12.09
N ILE A 74 4.38 5.76 -10.79
CA ILE A 74 3.74 6.75 -9.92
C ILE A 74 4.45 8.08 -10.15
N THR A 75 3.72 9.06 -10.67
CA THR A 75 4.26 10.39 -10.97
C THR A 75 3.97 11.40 -9.85
N MET A 76 2.91 11.17 -9.08
CA MET A 76 2.53 11.99 -7.93
C MET A 76 1.69 11.17 -6.96
N PHE A 77 1.74 11.52 -5.68
CA PHE A 77 0.83 11.00 -4.66
C PHE A 77 0.44 12.12 -3.68
N ALA A 78 -0.77 12.04 -3.14
CA ALA A 78 -1.29 12.98 -2.16
C ALA A 78 -2.17 12.24 -1.14
N ILE A 79 -2.19 12.72 0.10
CA ILE A 79 -3.16 12.28 1.10
C ILE A 79 -3.91 13.50 1.61
N GLU A 80 -5.24 13.46 1.52
CA GLU A 80 -6.13 14.43 2.12
C GLU A 80 -6.66 13.88 3.45
N THR A 81 -6.25 14.50 4.57
CA THR A 81 -6.68 14.05 5.90
C THR A 81 -8.06 14.58 6.26
N ALA A 82 -8.90 13.71 6.80
CA ALA A 82 -10.21 14.09 7.32
C ALA A 82 -10.12 15.07 8.50
N GLY A 83 -11.03 16.04 8.55
CA GLY A 83 -11.20 16.94 9.70
C GLY A 83 -11.83 16.25 10.92
N LYS A 84 -11.92 16.98 12.04
CA LYS A 84 -12.31 16.44 13.37
C LYS A 84 -13.68 15.74 13.46
N PHE A 85 -14.62 15.96 12.52
CA PHE A 85 -16.04 15.65 12.76
C PHE A 85 -16.68 14.57 11.88
N ASP A 86 -16.25 14.34 10.64
CA ASP A 86 -16.62 13.12 9.91
C ASP A 86 -15.90 13.07 8.57
N ALA A 87 -14.84 12.25 8.44
CA ALA A 87 -14.50 11.60 7.18
C ALA A 87 -13.41 10.54 7.39
N ASP A 88 -13.31 9.65 6.42
CA ASP A 88 -12.11 8.87 6.11
C ASP A 88 -11.13 9.79 5.36
N SER A 89 -9.82 9.57 5.51
CA SER A 89 -8.84 10.31 4.71
C SER A 89 -8.84 9.76 3.27
N GLU A 90 -8.35 10.49 2.30
CA GLU A 90 -8.28 10.02 0.90
C GLU A 90 -6.84 10.00 0.41
N LEU A 91 -6.41 8.85 -0.14
CA LEU A 91 -5.16 8.69 -0.87
C LEU A 91 -5.43 8.82 -2.36
N THR A 92 -4.64 9.67 -3.02
CA THR A 92 -4.66 9.84 -4.47
C THR A 92 -3.30 9.49 -5.05
N LEU A 93 -3.27 8.56 -6.00
CA LEU A 93 -2.07 8.16 -6.74
C LEU A 93 -2.24 8.53 -8.22
N TRP A 94 -1.30 9.28 -8.77
CA TRP A 94 -1.24 9.56 -10.20
C TRP A 94 -0.22 8.64 -10.86
N MET A 95 -0.63 7.97 -11.92
CA MET A 95 0.24 7.15 -12.74
C MET A 95 0.41 7.77 -14.13
N SER A 96 1.58 7.60 -14.73
CA SER A 96 1.86 8.14 -16.06
C SER A 96 0.84 7.65 -17.09
N GLY A 97 0.12 8.58 -17.73
CA GLY A 97 -0.85 8.28 -18.78
C GLY A 97 -2.15 7.63 -18.31
N GLN A 98 -2.48 7.69 -17.01
CA GLN A 98 -3.71 7.14 -16.44
C GLN A 98 -4.44 8.19 -15.58
N PRO A 99 -5.76 8.08 -15.42
CA PRO A 99 -6.48 8.88 -14.43
C PRO A 99 -6.00 8.55 -13.00
N PRO A 100 -6.14 9.49 -12.05
CA PRO A 100 -5.74 9.25 -10.67
C PRO A 100 -6.52 8.10 -10.03
N LEU A 101 -5.83 7.29 -9.25
CA LEU A 101 -6.41 6.25 -8.43
C LEU A 101 -6.73 6.81 -7.05
N LEU A 102 -8.02 6.84 -6.72
CA LEU A 102 -8.52 7.29 -5.42
C LEU A 102 -8.78 6.10 -4.50
N ARG A 103 -8.37 6.22 -3.24
CA ARG A 103 -8.52 5.19 -2.21
C ARG A 103 -8.84 5.82 -0.86
N GLN A 104 -9.94 5.38 -0.25
CA GLN A 104 -10.33 5.84 1.08
C GLN A 104 -9.48 5.17 2.16
N LEU A 105 -8.88 5.96 3.02
CA LEU A 105 -8.11 5.55 4.18
C LEU A 105 -8.98 5.67 5.43
N SER A 106 -9.20 4.54 6.11
CA SER A 106 -9.92 4.54 7.38
C SER A 106 -9.23 5.45 8.41
N ARG A 107 -9.98 6.00 9.37
CA ARG A 107 -9.41 6.80 10.48
C ARG A 107 -8.30 6.13 11.28
N ARG A 108 -8.20 4.79 11.24
CA ARG A 108 -7.19 4.02 11.95
C ARG A 108 -5.93 3.77 11.13
N ALA A 109 -5.95 4.08 9.83
CA ALA A 109 -4.81 3.85 8.97
C ALA A 109 -3.64 4.74 9.40
N ASP A 110 -2.43 4.18 9.42
CA ASP A 110 -1.21 4.94 9.64
C ASP A 110 -0.89 5.83 8.42
N ILE A 111 -1.44 7.04 8.41
CA ILE A 111 -1.25 8.03 7.33
C ILE A 111 0.23 8.37 7.14
N ALA A 112 0.96 8.58 8.24
CA ALA A 112 2.37 8.95 8.19
C ALA A 112 3.21 7.78 7.65
N GLY A 113 2.91 6.56 8.09
CA GLY A 113 3.54 5.33 7.60
C GLY A 113 3.31 5.12 6.11
N ILE A 114 2.06 5.25 5.64
CA ILE A 114 1.70 5.12 4.22
C ILE A 114 2.44 6.19 3.39
N GLN A 115 2.43 7.45 3.83
CA GLN A 115 3.10 8.53 3.11
C GLN A 115 4.61 8.31 3.02
N ARG A 116 5.23 7.84 4.11
CA ARG A 116 6.66 7.50 4.14
C ARG A 116 6.99 6.28 3.28
N ALA A 117 6.13 5.26 3.28
CA ALA A 117 6.29 4.07 2.44
C ALA A 117 6.24 4.42 0.95
N LEU A 118 5.29 5.27 0.55
CA LEU A 118 5.21 5.82 -0.80
C LEU A 118 6.44 6.65 -1.15
N ALA A 119 6.89 7.53 -0.26
CA ALA A 119 8.08 8.33 -0.49
C ALA A 119 9.33 7.46 -0.70
N HIS A 120 9.50 6.42 0.11
CA HIS A 120 10.61 5.48 -0.04
C HIS A 120 10.54 4.72 -1.38
N GLY A 121 9.37 4.15 -1.73
CA GLY A 121 9.19 3.43 -2.99
C GLY A 121 9.40 4.29 -4.23
N VAL A 122 8.87 5.52 -4.23
CA VAL A 122 8.81 6.39 -5.41
C VAL A 122 10.06 7.29 -5.55
N LEU A 123 10.64 7.78 -4.45
CA LEU A 123 11.68 8.81 -4.49
C LEU A 123 13.10 8.28 -4.24
N ASP A 124 13.24 7.27 -3.38
CA ASP A 124 14.56 6.77 -2.96
C ASP A 124 15.14 5.73 -3.94
N ARG A 125 14.30 5.18 -4.82
CA ARG A 125 14.68 4.14 -5.78
C ARG A 125 14.95 4.76 -7.15
N LYS A 126 16.19 5.21 -7.35
CA LYS A 126 16.74 5.55 -8.68
C LYS A 126 17.47 4.38 -9.31
#